data_AF-A0A511MFC6-F1
#
_entry.id   AF-A0A511MFC6-F1
#
_cell.length_a   1.000
_cell.length_b   1.000
_cell.length_c   1.000
_cell.angle_alpha   90.00
_cell.angle_beta   90.00
_cell.angle_gamma   90.00
#
_symmetry.space_group_name_H-M   'P 1'
#
loop_
_entity.id
_entity.type
_entity.pdbx_description
1 polymer ?
#
loop_
_entity_poly.entity_id
_entity_poly.type
_entity_poly.pdbx_seq_one_letter_code
_entity_poly.pdbx_strand_id
1 'polypeptide(L)' 'MDRGLKGSHSRYKKLRPGDWVEWLIVALLFAVTSIGLFILTGSLMSSLFIGVLVGVVAVGVVAML' A
#
# COMPACT_ATOMS: atom_id res chain seq x y z
N MET A 1 2.05 -43.65 -17.35
CA MET A 1 0.95 -42.71 -17.72
C MET A 1 1.16 -41.44 -16.92
N ASP A 2 2.08 -40.62 -17.39
CA ASP A 2 2.55 -39.39 -16.76
C ASP A 2 1.63 -38.22 -17.12
N ARG A 3 0.36 -38.35 -16.72
CA ARG A 3 -0.62 -37.29 -16.92
C ARG A 3 -0.37 -36.20 -15.89
N GLY A 4 0.38 -35.21 -16.36
CA GLY A 4 0.85 -34.07 -15.62
C GLY A 4 -0.22 -33.46 -14.70
N LEU A 5 0.09 -33.46 -13.42
CA LEU A 5 -0.36 -32.44 -12.47
C LEU A 5 0.30 -31.08 -12.80
N LYS A 6 0.34 -30.69 -14.08
CA LYS A 6 0.70 -29.36 -14.59
C LYS A 6 -0.49 -28.39 -14.46
N GLY A 7 -1.30 -28.56 -13.40
CA GLY A 7 -2.48 -27.76 -13.12
C GLY A 7 -2.39 -26.99 -11.81
N SER A 8 -1.42 -27.30 -10.94
CA SER A 8 -1.14 -26.45 -9.80
C SER A 8 -0.27 -25.30 -10.25
N HIS A 9 -0.89 -24.35 -10.96
CA HIS A 9 -0.37 -23.00 -10.99
C HIS A 9 -0.42 -22.53 -9.53
N SER A 10 0.70 -22.75 -8.84
CA SER A 10 0.89 -22.36 -7.46
C SER A 10 0.61 -20.86 -7.39
N ARG A 11 -0.60 -20.52 -6.97
CA ARG A 11 -1.09 -19.16 -6.77
C ARG A 11 -0.42 -18.54 -5.52
N TYR A 12 0.63 -19.16 -5.00
CA TYR A 12 1.62 -18.54 -4.14
C TYR A 12 2.58 -17.75 -5.01
N LYS A 13 2.06 -16.69 -5.62
CA LYS A 13 2.89 -15.62 -6.14
C LYS A 13 3.55 -15.01 -4.89
N LYS A 14 4.83 -15.35 -4.72
CA LYS A 14 5.73 -14.77 -3.71
C LYS A 14 5.44 -13.29 -3.57
N LEU A 15 5.13 -12.86 -2.36
CA LEU A 15 5.18 -11.48 -1.89
C LEU A 15 6.52 -10.90 -2.36
N ARG A 16 6.50 -10.20 -3.49
CA ARG A 16 7.67 -9.51 -4.02
C ARG A 16 7.41 -8.02 -3.83
N PRO A 17 8.46 -7.21 -3.56
CA PRO A 17 8.32 -5.77 -3.28
C PRO A 17 7.88 -5.02 -4.54
N GLY A 18 6.58 -5.06 -4.83
CA GLY A 18 6.03 -4.81 -6.16
C GLY A 18 4.66 -5.47 -6.41
N ASP A 19 4.04 -6.04 -5.38
CA ASP A 19 2.66 -6.49 -5.46
C ASP A 19 1.69 -5.30 -5.42
N TRP A 20 0.69 -5.32 -6.30
CA TRP A 20 -0.36 -4.30 -6.40
C TRP A 20 -1.09 -4.07 -5.06
N VAL A 21 -1.10 -5.11 -4.21
CA VAL A 21 -1.67 -5.07 -2.85
C VAL A 21 -0.85 -4.17 -1.91
N GLU A 22 0.47 -4.16 -2.02
CA GLU A 22 1.33 -3.29 -1.21
C GLU A 22 1.06 -1.81 -1.51
N TRP A 23 0.96 -1.50 -2.80
CA TRP A 23 0.56 -0.17 -3.26
C TRP A 23 -0.86 0.21 -2.81
N LEU A 24 -1.78 -0.76 -2.74
CA LEU A 24 -3.13 -0.55 -2.21
C LEU A 24 -3.09 -0.16 -0.73
N ILE A 25 -2.25 -0.83 0.07
CA ILE A 25 -2.09 -0.55 1.50
C ILE A 25 -1.48 0.84 1.69
N VAL A 26 -0.44 1.19 0.95
CA VAL A 26 0.19 2.53 1.01
C VAL A 26 -0.83 3.62 0.64
N ALA A 27 -1.57 3.44 -0.45
CA ALA A 27 -2.58 4.39 -0.89
C ALA A 27 -3.72 4.52 0.13
N LEU A 28 -4.15 3.41 0.74
CA LEU A 28 -5.21 3.41 1.75
C LEU A 28 -4.76 4.14 3.02
N LEU A 29 -3.55 3.86 3.52
CA LEU A 29 -2.99 4.53 4.69
C LEU A 29 -2.88 6.03 4.44
N PHE A 30 -2.33 6.43 3.29
CA PHE A 30 -2.26 7.82 2.89
C PHE A 30 -3.64 8.49 2.85
N ALA A 31 -4.63 7.84 2.22
CA ALA A 31 -5.98 8.36 2.10
C ALA A 31 -6.66 8.52 3.45
N VAL A 32 -6.64 7.49 4.31
CA VAL A 32 -7.25 7.52 5.64
C VAL A 32 -6.63 8.60 6.52
N THR A 33 -5.30 8.73 6.50
CA THR A 33 -4.61 9.71 7.33
C THR A 33 -4.88 11.15 6.86
N SER A 34 -4.85 11.40 5.55
CA SER A 34 -5.16 12.72 5.00
C SER A 34 -6.62 13.10 5.28
N ILE A 35 -7.58 12.20 5.01
CA ILE A 35 -9.00 12.48 5.27
C ILE A 35 -9.28 12.72 6.76
N GLY A 36 -8.70 11.91 7.66
CA GLY A 36 -8.86 12.08 9.09
C GLY A 36 -8.37 13.45 9.60
N LEU A 37 -7.22 13.90 9.10
CA LEU A 37 -6.65 15.19 9.46
C LEU A 37 -7.42 16.36 8.87
N PHE A 38 -7.94 16.21 7.64
CA PHE A 38 -8.82 17.20 7.03
C PHE A 38 -10.09 17.41 7.86
N ILE A 39 -10.74 16.31 8.28
CA ILE A 39 -11.96 16.36 9.10
C ILE A 39 -11.67 16.97 10.48
N LEU A 40 -10.55 16.61 11.11
CA LEU A 40 -10.22 17.07 12.46
C LEU A 40 -9.80 18.54 12.50
N THR A 41 -9.11 19.01 11.48
CA THR A 41 -8.49 20.35 11.47
C THR A 41 -9.26 21.36 10.63
N GLY A 42 -10.11 20.90 9.70
CA GLY A 42 -10.78 21.75 8.70
C GLY A 42 -9.83 22.44 7.72
N SER A 43 -8.52 22.15 7.79
CA SER A 43 -7.47 22.85 7.06
C SER A 43 -6.86 21.95 5.98
N LEU A 44 -7.16 22.27 4.71
CA LEU A 44 -6.65 21.56 3.54
C LEU A 44 -5.11 21.56 3.48
N MET A 45 -4.48 22.70 3.77
CA MET A 45 -3.01 22.84 3.70
C MET A 45 -2.31 21.96 4.74
N SER A 46 -2.78 21.98 5.99
CA SER A 46 -2.18 21.17 7.07
C SER A 46 -2.39 19.67 6.80
N SER A 47 -3.59 19.31 6.33
CA SER A 47 -3.95 17.94 5.97
C SER A 47 -3.08 17.39 4.84
N LEU A 48 -2.85 18.17 3.78
CA LEU A 48 -2.00 17.75 2.65
C LEU A 48 -0.55 17.60 3.08
N PHE A 49 -0.02 18.51 3.89
CA PHE A 49 1.37 18.46 4.35
C PHE A 49 1.66 17.18 5.15
N ILE A 50 0.79 16.87 6.11
CA ILE A 50 0.93 15.68 6.95
C ILE A 50 0.62 14.41 6.15
N GLY A 51 -0.37 14.45 5.25
CA GLY A 51 -0.65 13.36 4.32
C GLY A 51 0.59 12.98 3.51
N VAL A 52 1.24 13.97 2.87
CA VAL A 52 2.50 13.79 2.12
C VAL A 52 3.59 13.18 3.00
N LEU A 53 3.78 13.71 4.21
CA LEU A 53 4.75 13.17 5.17
C LEU A 53 4.53 11.67 5.44
N VAL A 54 3.29 11.29 5.71
CA VAL A 54 2.90 9.89 5.98
C VAL A 54 3.06 9.03 4.74
N GLY A 55 2.73 9.56 3.54
CA GLY A 55 2.96 8.88 2.27
C GLY A 55 4.43 8.56 2.04
N VAL A 56 5.34 9.51 2.30
CA VAL A 56 6.78 9.31 2.19
C VAL A 56 7.27 8.23 3.16
N VAL A 57 6.80 8.26 4.42
CA VAL A 57 7.15 7.23 5.41
C VAL A 57 6.64 5.85 4.97
N ALA A 58 5.40 5.76 4.50
CA ALA A 58 4.81 4.51 4.05
C ALA A 58 5.57 3.91 2.85
N VAL A 59 5.93 4.73 1.86
CA VAL A 59 6.77 4.30 0.73
C VAL A 59 8.16 3.86 1.19
N GLY A 60 8.77 4.58 2.14
CA GLY A 60 10.07 4.22 2.70
C GLY A 60 10.04 2.88 3.44
N VAL A 61 8.99 2.60 4.21
CA VAL A 61 8.79 1.32 4.90
C VAL A 61 8.62 0.18 3.90
N VAL A 62 7.81 0.36 2.85
CA VAL A 62 7.64 -0.63 1.78
C VAL A 62 8.94 -0.89 1.02
N ALA A 63 9.72 0.16 0.73
CA ALA A 63 11.00 -0.01 0.04
C ALA A 63 12.08 -0.73 0.88
N MET A 64 11.92 -0.76 2.21
CA MET A 64 12.82 -1.46 3.14
C MET A 64 12.44 -2.92 3.39
N LEU A 65 11.21 -3.32 3.09
CA LEU A 65 10.70 -4.69 3.23
C LEU A 65 11.04 -5.54 2.00
#